data_AF-A0A8T3VVA5-F1
#
_entry.id   AF-A0A8T3VVA5-F1
#
_cell.length_a   1.000
_cell.length_b   1.000
_cell.length_c   1.000
_cell.angle_alpha   90.00
_cell.angle_beta   90.00
_cell.angle_gamma   90.00
#
_symmetry.space_group_name_H-M   'P 1'
#
loop_
_entity.id
_entity.type
_entity.pdbx_description
1 polymer ?
#
loop_
_entity_poly.entity_id
_entity_poly.type
_entity_poly.pdbx_seq_one_letter_code
_entity_poly.pdbx_strand_id
1 'polypeptide(L)'
;MNINFLRYYFENELYIENPPLDMKSFLDFCNQRGVLITAEKLEDFEKKGWVFPIFRVKDFKGNSNSIFLSLNFSQNCHDDFLQLLDENCIYIPDEKNFIEYSKFFYNNTRKRKIQSYYSNFQIHHIIFLLEYENSEEDLSKYLNHSFIDLLIGTQIYSPYGRSNMRYIKPFSKIKIYNKKLEKYDLNEVLSIIGLTEDNLFEYYADICYKLEDLLGSRFAIQLWKNISWDKKDDCIGHTRLGIEYLQWAMMLKKCIEDHLEREIFDVDEIDMYWEDIKNIVPSEVKDGSIRAYRNDNFTNEITGDYEFNLNKKRLFYLCNSLNLDYHPKVILFVEGKIEREMIPKYFEFFGYNTQDIGIEIIDIGGISNFYGTNIKTKDVNQKYLDNIVSSYKHLINFNLKKWQAIPFFIGDNENDILKRLVEGKVFSINDLSENFNSSEIHDFKKEYLSSSNDKMLKGWTNIWEYDFELDNFEPDELKEAINEVCGTNYTSEDIEEIYESCKNGQKKGIKTLEGVEDNKLLINQKLLENLVEYYNKTHDESVWQKKIFILIDKLVDMCIFNPSPVNTKHLMRNMGELSLFIKNDWDIFERDKYRI
;
A
#
# COMPACT_ATOMS: atom_id res chain seq x y z
N MET A 1 34.28 13.45 5.87
CA MET A 1 34.61 13.66 7.28
C MET A 1 36.08 13.99 7.50
N ASN A 2 36.38 15.17 8.05
CA ASN A 2 37.72 15.59 8.47
C ASN A 2 37.94 15.37 9.99
N ILE A 3 39.17 15.57 10.48
CA ILE A 3 39.53 15.27 11.88
C ILE A 3 38.79 16.14 12.90
N ASN A 4 38.50 17.40 12.56
CA ASN A 4 37.76 18.31 13.42
C ASN A 4 36.31 17.83 13.57
N PHE A 5 35.70 17.41 12.46
CA PHE A 5 34.35 16.87 12.47
C PHE A 5 34.26 15.51 13.17
N LEU A 6 35.26 14.64 13.01
CA LEU A 6 35.31 13.36 13.75
C LEU A 6 35.43 13.58 15.26
N ARG A 7 36.22 14.57 15.70
CA ARG A 7 36.29 14.96 17.12
C ARG A 7 34.93 15.46 17.61
N TYR A 8 34.31 16.39 16.86
CA TYR A 8 32.97 16.90 17.18
C TYR A 8 31.91 15.78 17.28
N TYR A 9 31.97 14.83 16.35
CA TYR A 9 31.09 13.65 16.30
C TYR A 9 31.17 12.82 17.59
N PHE A 10 32.36 12.66 18.16
CA PHE A 10 32.53 11.96 19.44
C PHE A 10 32.17 12.83 20.65
N GLU A 11 32.58 14.10 20.69
CA GLU A 11 32.29 15.03 21.78
C GLU A 11 30.78 15.22 22.00
N ASN A 12 30.02 15.29 20.91
CA ASN A 12 28.57 15.44 20.94
C ASN A 12 27.82 14.10 20.90
N GLU A 13 28.56 12.98 20.91
CA GLU A 13 28.03 11.63 20.91
C GLU A 13 26.98 11.40 19.80
N LEU A 14 27.23 11.93 18.59
CA LEU A 14 26.29 11.87 17.46
C LEU A 14 26.05 10.42 16.98
N TYR A 15 26.93 9.49 17.35
CA TYR A 15 26.82 8.06 17.07
C TYR A 15 25.71 7.33 17.85
N ILE A 16 25.16 7.89 18.93
CA ILE A 16 24.29 7.11 19.83
C ILE A 16 22.98 6.71 19.13
N GLU A 17 22.39 7.65 18.39
CA GLU A 17 21.10 7.42 17.76
C GLU A 17 21.23 6.70 16.42
N ASN A 18 22.38 6.82 15.76
CA ASN A 18 22.71 6.14 14.52
C ASN A 18 24.19 5.73 14.52
N PRO A 19 24.51 4.55 15.09
CA PRO A 19 25.88 4.11 15.27
C PRO A 19 26.51 3.73 13.92
N PRO A 20 27.82 3.94 13.78
CA PRO A 20 28.50 3.59 12.55
C PRO A 20 28.61 2.07 12.43
N LEU A 21 28.50 1.59 11.20
CA LEU A 21 28.49 0.17 10.87
C LEU A 21 29.91 -0.30 10.59
N ASP A 22 30.28 -1.46 11.13
CA ASP A 22 31.47 -2.11 10.64
C ASP A 22 31.31 -2.54 9.17
N MET A 23 32.43 -2.80 8.48
CA MET A 23 32.40 -3.17 7.06
C MET A 23 31.40 -4.28 6.73
N LYS A 24 31.29 -5.32 7.56
CA LYS A 24 30.36 -6.42 7.27
C LYS A 24 28.91 -5.94 7.37
N SER A 25 28.59 -5.26 8.47
CA SER A 25 27.27 -4.69 8.73
C SER A 25 26.87 -3.64 7.68
N PHE A 26 27.83 -2.86 7.17
CA PHE A 26 27.59 -1.89 6.11
C PHE A 26 27.28 -2.56 4.76
N LEU A 27 28.00 -3.63 4.41
CA LEU A 27 27.70 -4.41 3.20
C LEU A 27 26.31 -5.07 3.31
N ASP A 28 25.99 -5.67 4.47
CA ASP A 28 24.68 -6.26 4.73
C ASP A 28 23.56 -5.19 4.64
N PHE A 29 23.81 -4.00 5.20
CA PHE A 29 22.93 -2.84 5.10
C PHE A 29 22.67 -2.44 3.65
N CYS A 30 23.72 -2.30 2.82
CA CYS A 30 23.58 -1.95 1.40
C CYS A 30 22.80 -3.02 0.63
N ASN A 31 23.14 -4.30 0.81
CA ASN A 31 22.52 -5.41 0.08
C ASN A 31 21.01 -5.54 0.40
N GLN A 32 20.60 -5.33 1.66
CA GLN A 32 19.18 -5.31 2.03
C GLN A 32 18.38 -4.22 1.30
N ARG A 33 19.04 -3.14 0.88
CA ARG A 33 18.45 -2.00 0.14
C ARG A 33 18.59 -2.16 -1.38
N GLY A 34 19.00 -3.34 -1.85
CA GLY A 34 19.19 -3.62 -3.27
C GLY A 34 20.47 -3.03 -3.87
N VAL A 35 21.36 -2.45 -3.04
CA VAL A 35 22.65 -1.91 -3.47
C VAL A 35 23.69 -3.00 -3.35
N LEU A 36 23.89 -3.74 -4.45
CA LEU A 36 24.78 -4.90 -4.50
C LEU A 36 26.25 -4.46 -4.47
N ILE A 37 26.90 -4.64 -3.32
CA ILE A 37 28.30 -4.25 -3.11
C ILE A 37 29.04 -5.36 -2.36
N THR A 38 30.27 -5.65 -2.79
CA THR A 38 31.17 -6.64 -2.17
C THR A 38 32.32 -5.96 -1.45
N ALA A 39 32.97 -6.68 -0.53
CA ALA A 39 34.17 -6.17 0.15
C ALA A 39 35.30 -5.84 -0.84
N GLU A 40 35.49 -6.67 -1.87
CA GLU A 40 36.49 -6.44 -2.92
C GLU A 40 36.19 -5.17 -3.72
N LYS A 41 34.92 -4.93 -4.03
CA LYS A 41 34.49 -3.73 -4.75
C LYS A 41 34.67 -2.47 -3.92
N LEU A 42 34.30 -2.54 -2.63
CA LEU A 42 34.49 -1.45 -1.69
C LEU A 42 35.98 -1.14 -1.49
N GLU A 43 36.84 -2.16 -1.46
CA GLU A 43 38.29 -2.02 -1.42
C GLU A 43 38.83 -1.32 -2.68
N ASP A 44 38.32 -1.66 -3.87
CA ASP A 44 38.68 -1.01 -5.12
C ASP A 44 38.29 0.48 -5.15
N PHE A 45 37.09 0.81 -4.67
CA PHE A 45 36.66 2.21 -4.51
C PHE A 45 37.56 2.99 -3.56
N GLU A 46 37.95 2.39 -2.44
CA GLU A 46 38.87 3.05 -1.50
C GLU A 46 40.27 3.21 -2.11
N LYS A 47 40.77 2.20 -2.82
CA LYS A 47 42.07 2.26 -3.50
C LYS A 47 42.12 3.36 -4.55
N LYS A 48 41.01 3.63 -5.23
CA LYS A 48 40.83 4.73 -6.18
C LYS A 48 40.63 6.10 -5.50
N GLY A 49 40.48 6.13 -4.19
CA GLY A 49 40.24 7.33 -3.40
C GLY A 49 38.82 7.88 -3.51
N TRP A 50 37.86 7.05 -3.91
CA TRP A 50 36.48 7.47 -4.11
C TRP A 50 35.66 7.39 -2.82
N VAL A 51 35.76 6.29 -2.07
CA VAL A 51 35.03 6.14 -0.80
C VAL A 51 35.96 5.66 0.28
N PHE A 52 35.94 6.37 1.40
CA PHE A 52 36.67 6.04 2.61
C PHE A 52 35.71 5.75 3.76
N PRO A 53 36.04 4.82 4.67
CA PRO A 53 35.32 4.73 5.94
C PRO A 53 35.43 6.05 6.71
N ILE A 54 34.39 6.43 7.48
CA ILE A 54 34.42 7.66 8.27
C ILE A 54 35.55 7.67 9.31
N PHE A 55 35.93 6.49 9.83
CA PHE A 55 37.15 6.29 10.60
C PHE A 55 37.57 4.82 10.63
N ARG A 56 38.81 4.58 11.08
CA ARG A 56 39.36 3.26 11.36
C ARG A 56 39.86 3.15 12.78
N VAL A 57 39.85 1.92 13.28
CA VAL A 57 40.37 1.57 14.60
C VAL A 57 41.50 0.57 14.43
N LYS A 58 42.65 0.86 15.04
CA LYS A 58 43.76 -0.11 15.18
C LYS A 58 43.62 -0.85 16.49
N ASP A 59 44.14 -2.07 16.54
CA ASP A 59 44.26 -2.83 17.78
C ASP A 59 45.05 -2.05 18.84
N PHE A 60 44.36 -1.66 19.91
CA PHE A 60 44.87 -0.81 20.99
C PHE A 60 45.05 -1.57 22.31
N LYS A 61 44.64 -2.84 22.39
CA LYS A 61 44.80 -3.69 23.59
C LYS A 61 45.90 -4.72 23.33
N GLY A 62 47.14 -4.22 23.32
CA GLY A 62 48.39 -4.83 22.83
C GLY A 62 48.88 -6.14 23.46
N ASN A 63 48.05 -7.17 23.55
CA ASN A 63 48.50 -8.54 23.78
C ASN A 63 48.23 -9.37 22.53
N SER A 64 49.25 -10.05 21.97
CA SER A 64 49.10 -10.99 20.85
C SER A 64 48.06 -12.11 21.09
N ASN A 65 47.67 -12.30 22.36
CA ASN A 65 46.64 -13.23 22.80
C ASN A 65 45.22 -12.64 22.95
N SER A 66 45.01 -11.32 22.92
CA SER A 66 43.66 -10.74 23.02
C SER A 66 42.83 -10.94 21.74
N ILE A 67 41.51 -10.94 21.89
CA ILE A 67 40.53 -10.88 20.79
C ILE A 67 40.39 -9.39 20.47
N PHE A 68 40.41 -9.01 19.18
CA PHE A 68 40.08 -7.65 18.77
C PHE A 68 38.67 -7.31 19.27
N LEU A 69 38.57 -6.35 20.18
CA LEU A 69 37.28 -5.88 20.69
C LEU A 69 36.82 -4.73 19.79
N SER A 70 35.69 -4.93 19.12
CA SER A 70 35.00 -3.86 18.39
C SER A 70 34.61 -2.74 19.36
N LEU A 71 34.65 -1.50 18.86
CA LEU A 71 34.15 -0.35 19.62
C LEU A 71 32.68 -0.55 20.00
N ASN A 72 32.32 -0.09 21.20
CA ASN A 72 30.95 -0.08 21.66
C ASN A 72 30.36 1.33 21.60
N PHE A 73 29.29 1.53 20.83
CA PHE A 73 28.62 2.83 20.65
C PHE A 73 27.41 3.02 21.57
N SER A 74 27.21 2.13 22.56
CA SER A 74 26.07 2.20 23.46
C SER A 74 26.18 3.35 24.46
N GLN A 75 25.05 3.98 24.78
CA GLN A 75 25.01 5.07 25.76
C GLN A 75 25.58 4.69 27.14
N ASN A 76 25.36 3.45 27.59
CA ASN A 76 25.73 3.03 28.94
C ASN A 76 27.18 2.50 29.04
N CYS A 77 27.79 2.15 27.92
CA CYS A 77 29.09 1.49 27.86
C CYS A 77 29.77 1.84 26.54
N HIS A 78 30.12 3.12 26.33
CA HIS A 78 30.96 3.52 25.21
C HIS A 78 32.44 3.57 25.62
N ASP A 79 33.32 3.30 24.66
CA ASP A 79 34.76 3.46 24.87
C ASP A 79 35.10 4.96 24.93
N ASP A 80 36.23 5.32 25.55
CA ASP A 80 36.72 6.70 25.55
C ASP A 80 37.26 7.08 24.16
N PHE A 81 36.35 7.41 23.24
CA PHE A 81 36.68 7.65 21.84
C PHE A 81 37.63 8.84 21.66
N LEU A 82 37.56 9.86 22.52
CA LEU A 82 38.47 11.00 22.47
C LEU A 82 39.87 10.60 22.87
N GLN A 83 40.03 9.83 23.95
CA GLN A 83 41.33 9.28 24.31
C GLN A 83 41.89 8.39 23.18
N LEU A 84 41.08 7.50 22.61
CA LEU A 84 41.52 6.63 21.51
C LEU A 84 41.87 7.41 20.23
N LEU A 85 41.21 8.54 19.98
CA LEU A 85 41.54 9.44 18.89
C LEU A 85 42.87 10.16 19.16
N ASP A 86 43.07 10.68 20.38
CA ASP A 86 44.30 11.36 20.81
C ASP A 86 45.52 10.40 20.81
N GLU A 87 45.30 9.13 21.14
CA GLU A 87 46.30 8.05 21.07
C GLU A 87 46.53 7.51 19.65
N ASN A 88 45.86 8.05 18.62
CA ASN A 88 45.93 7.63 17.22
C ASN A 88 45.55 6.14 17.00
N CYS A 89 44.76 5.60 17.94
CA CYS A 89 44.12 4.29 17.83
C CYS A 89 42.90 4.38 16.91
N ILE A 90 42.16 5.50 16.97
CA ILE A 90 41.17 5.91 15.98
C ILE A 90 41.82 6.92 15.03
N TYR A 91 41.56 6.80 13.73
CA TYR A 91 42.10 7.73 12.73
C TYR A 91 41.25 7.79 11.46
N ILE A 92 41.39 8.89 10.71
CA ILE A 92 40.76 9.06 9.41
C ILE A 92 41.61 8.38 8.34
N PRO A 93 41.04 7.45 7.55
CA PRO A 93 41.79 6.71 6.54
C PRO A 93 42.23 7.56 5.35
N ASP A 94 41.47 8.59 4.96
CA ASP A 94 41.77 9.50 3.85
C ASP A 94 43.13 10.23 4.03
N GLU A 95 43.52 10.48 5.28
CA GLU A 95 44.79 11.14 5.62
C GLU A 95 46.01 10.19 5.60
N LYS A 96 45.83 8.91 5.26
CA LYS A 96 46.88 7.89 5.28
C LYS A 96 46.94 7.11 3.97
N ASN A 97 48.09 6.48 3.70
CA ASN A 97 48.23 5.57 2.56
C ASN A 97 47.22 4.43 2.65
N PHE A 98 46.61 4.11 1.50
CA PHE A 98 45.68 2.99 1.36
C PHE A 98 46.25 1.68 1.94
N ILE A 99 45.41 0.92 2.64
CA ILE A 99 45.75 -0.36 3.27
C ILE A 99 44.84 -1.44 2.69
N GLU A 100 45.42 -2.38 1.96
CA GLU A 100 44.71 -3.55 1.46
C GLU A 100 44.00 -4.31 2.59
N TYR A 101 42.78 -4.76 2.35
CA TYR A 101 41.91 -5.40 3.34
C TYR A 101 42.48 -6.74 3.79
N SER A 102 43.26 -7.41 2.93
CA SER A 102 44.05 -8.59 3.31
C SER A 102 44.99 -8.32 4.49
N LYS A 103 45.50 -7.09 4.61
CA LYS A 103 46.37 -6.66 5.71
C LYS A 103 45.59 -6.31 6.97
N PHE A 104 44.26 -6.35 7.00
CA PHE A 104 43.50 -6.07 8.22
C PHE A 104 43.59 -7.20 9.25
N PHE A 105 44.13 -8.35 8.86
CA PHE A 105 44.27 -9.52 9.72
C PHE A 105 45.74 -9.81 10.01
N TYR A 106 46.00 -10.42 11.17
CA TYR A 106 47.31 -11.00 11.45
C TYR A 106 47.50 -12.26 10.58
N ASN A 107 48.64 -12.35 9.88
CA ASN A 107 48.94 -13.40 8.88
C ASN A 107 48.69 -14.84 9.37
N ASN A 108 48.78 -15.08 10.68
CA ASN A 108 48.79 -16.44 11.24
C ASN A 108 47.55 -16.79 12.09
N THR A 109 46.63 -15.87 12.36
CA THR A 109 45.61 -16.10 13.42
C THR A 109 44.17 -15.74 13.05
N ARG A 110 43.87 -15.30 11.81
CA ARG A 110 42.56 -14.70 11.42
C ARG A 110 42.06 -13.59 12.37
N LYS A 111 42.90 -13.15 13.30
CA LYS A 111 42.60 -12.07 14.25
C LYS A 111 42.66 -10.76 13.51
N ARG A 112 41.68 -9.91 13.75
CA ARG A 112 41.59 -8.57 13.15
C ARG A 112 42.57 -7.62 13.87
N LYS A 113 43.23 -6.75 13.11
CA LYS A 113 44.15 -5.71 13.58
C LYS A 113 43.63 -4.30 13.29
N ILE A 114 42.79 -4.17 12.26
CA ILE A 114 42.16 -2.93 11.81
C ILE A 114 40.67 -3.20 11.56
N GLN A 115 39.82 -2.27 11.98
CA GLN A 115 38.40 -2.28 11.65
C GLN A 115 38.00 -0.94 11.03
N SER A 116 37.33 -1.00 9.89
CA SER A 116 36.70 0.14 9.23
C SER A 116 35.27 0.31 9.74
N TYR A 117 34.89 1.58 9.95
CA TYR A 117 33.54 1.99 10.30
C TYR A 117 32.99 2.94 9.25
N TYR A 118 31.76 2.69 8.82
CA TYR A 118 31.04 3.42 7.79
C TYR A 118 29.76 4.03 8.37
N SER A 119 29.36 5.19 7.89
CA SER A 119 28.00 5.69 8.14
C SER A 119 27.02 5.01 7.18
N ASN A 120 25.81 4.73 7.65
CA ASN A 120 24.73 4.25 6.79
C ASN A 120 24.41 5.22 5.63
N PHE A 121 24.61 6.52 5.81
CA PHE A 121 24.43 7.54 4.77
C PHE A 121 25.37 7.35 3.57
N GLN A 122 26.54 6.72 3.77
CA GLN A 122 27.51 6.48 2.69
C GLN A 122 26.99 5.56 1.58
N ILE A 123 25.85 4.87 1.79
CA ILE A 123 25.16 4.13 0.73
C ILE A 123 24.84 5.05 -0.47
N HIS A 124 24.57 6.34 -0.25
CA HIS A 124 24.32 7.32 -1.31
C HIS A 124 25.52 7.42 -2.27
N HIS A 125 26.74 7.51 -1.75
CA HIS A 125 27.96 7.50 -2.58
C HIS A 125 28.15 6.18 -3.30
N ILE A 126 27.86 5.05 -2.64
CA ILE A 126 27.98 3.73 -3.27
C ILE A 126 27.05 3.60 -4.46
N ILE A 127 25.80 4.07 -4.34
CA ILE A 127 24.83 4.08 -5.45
C ILE A 127 25.39 4.88 -6.63
N PHE A 128 25.82 6.13 -6.36
CA PHE A 128 26.41 6.98 -7.39
C PHE A 128 27.59 6.30 -8.09
N LEU A 129 28.53 5.73 -7.33
CA LEU A 129 29.69 5.07 -7.92
C LEU A 129 29.30 3.85 -8.75
N LEU A 130 28.34 3.04 -8.31
CA LEU A 130 27.88 1.88 -9.07
C LEU A 130 27.16 2.27 -10.36
N GLU A 131 26.42 3.38 -10.37
CA GLU A 131 25.73 3.89 -11.57
C GLU A 131 26.72 4.43 -12.62
N TYR A 132 27.80 5.08 -12.18
CA TYR A 132 28.71 5.83 -13.07
C TYR A 132 30.11 5.23 -13.24
N GLU A 133 30.41 4.06 -12.64
CA GLU A 133 31.77 3.48 -12.66
C GLU A 133 32.38 3.34 -14.06
N ASN A 134 31.55 3.07 -15.07
CA ASN A 134 32.01 2.85 -16.44
C ASN A 134 32.21 4.15 -17.24
N SER A 135 31.98 5.33 -16.64
CA SER A 135 32.25 6.60 -17.30
C SER A 135 33.76 6.86 -17.36
N GLU A 136 34.23 7.50 -18.44
CA GLU A 136 35.64 7.93 -18.55
C GLU A 136 35.94 9.18 -17.70
N GLU A 137 34.97 9.66 -16.93
CA GLU A 137 35.09 10.88 -16.13
C GLU A 137 35.66 10.61 -14.73
N ASP A 138 36.36 11.61 -14.19
CA ASP A 138 36.83 11.59 -12.81
C ASP A 138 35.66 11.74 -11.83
N LEU A 139 35.10 10.60 -11.40
CA LEU A 139 33.94 10.51 -10.51
C LEU A 139 34.15 11.21 -9.16
N SER A 140 35.41 11.38 -8.72
CA SER A 140 35.72 12.02 -7.44
C SER A 140 35.20 13.45 -7.34
N LYS A 141 35.07 14.15 -8.46
CA LYS A 141 34.56 15.54 -8.53
C LYS A 141 33.07 15.65 -8.29
N TYR A 142 32.34 14.55 -8.45
CA TYR A 142 30.88 14.50 -8.31
C TYR A 142 30.45 13.89 -6.97
N LEU A 143 31.40 13.35 -6.19
CA LEU A 143 31.14 12.84 -4.86
C LEU A 143 30.89 13.99 -3.89
N ASN A 144 29.63 14.17 -3.55
CA ASN A 144 29.23 15.17 -2.58
C ASN A 144 29.51 14.67 -1.14
N HIS A 145 30.76 14.79 -0.69
CA HIS A 145 31.14 14.42 0.68
C HIS A 145 30.46 15.31 1.73
N SER A 146 30.20 16.56 1.40
CA SER A 146 29.56 17.52 2.29
C SER A 146 28.11 17.14 2.60
N PHE A 147 27.40 16.52 1.65
CA PHE A 147 26.06 15.96 1.88
C PHE A 147 26.07 14.87 2.96
N ILE A 148 27.01 13.92 2.89
CA ILE A 148 27.13 12.86 3.91
C ILE A 148 27.50 13.44 5.26
N ASP A 149 28.47 14.36 5.29
CA ASP A 149 28.89 15.00 6.53
C ASP A 149 27.73 15.81 7.16
N LEU A 150 26.87 16.44 6.35
CA LEU A 150 25.65 17.08 6.83
C LEU A 150 24.67 16.09 7.46
N LEU A 151 24.40 14.97 6.80
CA LEU A 151 23.49 13.94 7.34
C LEU A 151 24.03 13.38 8.66
N ILE A 152 25.33 13.15 8.76
CA ILE A 152 25.98 12.74 10.01
C ILE A 152 25.85 13.83 11.09
N GLY A 153 26.04 15.10 10.74
CA GLY A 153 25.92 16.21 11.69
C GLY A 153 24.50 16.32 12.24
N THR A 154 23.51 16.24 11.35
CA THR A 154 22.09 16.44 11.67
C THR A 154 21.37 15.20 12.19
N GLN A 155 22.04 14.04 12.30
CA GLN A 155 21.39 12.79 12.73
C GLN A 155 20.84 12.80 14.15
N ILE A 156 21.27 13.75 14.98
CA ILE A 156 20.67 13.98 16.29
C ILE A 156 19.17 14.32 16.21
N TYR A 157 18.68 14.88 15.10
CA TYR A 157 17.28 15.25 14.92
C TYR A 157 16.36 14.07 14.56
N SER A 158 16.91 12.89 14.28
CA SER A 158 16.11 11.74 13.85
C SER A 158 16.54 10.44 14.52
N PRO A 159 16.14 10.21 15.78
CA PRO A 159 16.38 8.92 16.37
C PRO A 159 15.13 8.07 16.09
N TYR A 160 14.99 7.64 14.83
CA TYR A 160 13.96 6.70 14.36
C TYR A 160 12.52 7.03 14.86
N GLY A 161 11.89 8.03 14.24
CA GLY A 161 10.48 8.36 14.50
C GLY A 161 9.51 7.30 13.95
N ARG A 162 8.58 6.82 14.78
CA ARG A 162 7.39 6.11 14.29
C ARG A 162 6.50 7.11 13.53
N SER A 163 5.93 6.65 12.41
CA SER A 163 4.93 7.31 11.53
C SER A 163 4.62 8.79 11.83
N ASN A 164 4.98 9.67 10.90
CA ASN A 164 4.78 11.13 10.95
C ASN A 164 5.56 11.90 12.04
N MET A 165 6.69 11.40 12.54
CA MET A 165 7.52 12.06 13.59
C MET A 165 6.78 12.41 14.90
N ARG A 166 5.53 11.98 15.09
CA ARG A 166 4.73 12.27 16.29
C ARG A 166 5.26 11.54 17.52
N TYR A 167 5.90 10.39 17.32
CA TYR A 167 6.48 9.58 18.39
C TYR A 167 7.91 9.19 18.03
N ILE A 168 8.86 9.91 18.62
CA ILE A 168 10.27 9.62 18.52
C ILE A 168 10.62 8.60 19.60
N LYS A 169 11.31 7.51 19.23
CA LYS A 169 11.79 6.52 20.19
C LYS A 169 13.32 6.46 20.14
N PRO A 170 14.01 7.33 20.88
CA PRO A 170 15.46 7.33 20.86
C PRO A 170 16.04 6.04 21.42
N PHE A 171 17.23 5.69 20.94
CA PHE A 171 18.07 4.65 21.53
C PHE A 171 18.52 5.05 22.92
N SER A 172 18.79 6.34 23.13
CA SER A 172 19.06 6.89 24.45
C SER A 172 17.79 7.12 25.28
N LYS A 173 17.96 7.32 26.59
CA LYS A 173 16.83 7.76 27.44
C LYS A 173 16.31 9.11 26.94
N ILE A 174 15.00 9.24 26.74
CA ILE A 174 14.35 10.46 26.20
C ILE A 174 14.78 11.78 26.89
N LYS A 175 14.98 11.76 28.22
CA LYS A 175 15.47 12.93 28.97
C LYS A 175 16.88 13.35 28.58
N ILE A 176 17.74 12.37 28.28
CA ILE A 176 19.13 12.63 27.86
C ILE A 176 19.13 13.11 26.42
N TYR A 177 18.36 12.46 25.54
CA TYR A 177 18.15 12.90 24.16
C TYR A 177 17.72 14.37 24.08
N ASN A 178 16.64 14.75 24.76
CA ASN A 178 16.13 16.13 24.75
C ASN A 178 17.18 17.13 25.24
N LYS A 179 17.91 16.80 26.33
CA LYS A 179 18.96 17.67 26.87
C LYS A 179 20.12 17.88 25.89
N LYS A 180 20.44 16.88 25.06
CA LYS A 180 21.44 17.04 24.01
C LYS A 180 20.92 17.92 22.89
N LEU A 181 19.69 17.68 22.44
CA LEU A 181 19.05 18.46 21.39
C LEU A 181 18.96 19.94 21.78
N GLU A 182 18.59 20.26 23.02
CA GLU A 182 18.57 21.63 23.57
C GLU A 182 19.92 22.34 23.54
N LYS A 183 21.02 21.59 23.54
CA LYS A 183 22.39 22.13 23.55
C LYS A 183 23.06 22.10 22.18
N TYR A 184 22.42 21.48 21.20
CA TYR A 184 23.01 21.26 19.89
C TYR A 184 23.00 22.57 19.10
N ASP A 185 24.16 22.99 18.62
CA ASP A 185 24.33 24.20 17.82
C ASP A 185 24.54 23.82 16.34
N LEU A 186 23.49 24.01 15.54
CA LEU A 186 23.55 23.72 14.11
C LEU A 186 24.57 24.58 13.37
N ASN A 187 24.75 25.84 13.76
CA ASN A 187 25.67 26.76 13.09
C ASN A 187 27.12 26.34 13.33
N GLU A 188 27.43 25.86 14.54
CA GLU A 188 28.74 25.28 14.85
C GLU A 188 29.04 24.08 13.95
N VAL A 189 28.08 23.16 13.80
CA VAL A 189 28.25 21.96 12.93
C VAL A 189 28.47 22.35 11.49
N LEU A 190 27.61 23.22 10.93
CA LEU A 190 27.73 23.70 9.56
C LEU A 190 29.11 24.33 9.31
N SER A 191 29.58 25.16 10.24
CA SER A 191 30.91 25.78 10.18
C SER A 191 32.03 24.72 10.15
N ILE A 192 31.95 23.69 11.00
CA ILE A 192 32.97 22.61 11.08
C ILE A 192 33.03 21.79 9.78
N ILE A 193 31.89 21.54 9.14
CA ILE A 193 31.81 20.78 7.88
C ILE A 193 31.96 21.67 6.63
N GLY A 194 32.08 22.98 6.81
CA GLY A 194 32.29 23.94 5.73
C GLY A 194 31.04 24.20 4.87
N LEU A 195 29.85 24.11 5.47
CA LEU A 195 28.57 24.39 4.83
C LEU A 195 27.92 25.66 5.37
N THR A 196 26.99 26.20 4.59
CA THR A 196 26.11 27.31 4.99
C THR A 196 24.72 26.79 5.33
N GLU A 197 23.89 27.68 5.89
CA GLU A 197 22.48 27.40 6.13
C GLU A 197 21.73 27.06 4.83
N ASP A 198 22.08 27.71 3.71
CA ASP A 198 21.43 27.49 2.40
C ASP A 198 21.58 26.05 1.93
N ASN A 199 22.75 25.43 2.20
CA ASN A 199 22.98 24.03 1.87
C ASN A 199 22.01 23.06 2.57
N LEU A 200 21.46 23.42 3.74
CA LEU A 200 20.43 22.58 4.40
C LEU A 200 19.19 22.46 3.51
N PHE A 201 18.73 23.57 2.95
CA PHE A 201 17.53 23.65 2.14
C PHE A 201 17.76 23.01 0.77
N GLU A 202 18.92 23.26 0.16
CA GLU A 202 19.34 22.61 -1.09
C GLU A 202 19.29 21.09 -0.96
N TYR A 203 19.97 20.53 0.06
CA TYR A 203 20.00 19.09 0.26
C TYR A 203 18.66 18.50 0.69
N TYR A 204 17.85 19.24 1.44
CA TYR A 204 16.49 18.81 1.73
C TYR A 204 15.64 18.70 0.45
N ALA A 205 15.72 19.69 -0.44
CA ALA A 205 15.04 19.66 -1.74
C ALA A 205 15.54 18.49 -2.60
N ASP A 206 16.85 18.30 -2.72
CA ASP A 206 17.47 17.22 -3.50
C ASP A 206 17.02 15.83 -3.03
N ILE A 207 16.97 15.59 -1.71
CA ILE A 207 16.46 14.33 -1.17
C ILE A 207 14.98 14.15 -1.52
N CYS A 208 14.16 15.21 -1.42
CA CYS A 208 12.74 15.13 -1.74
C CYS A 208 12.50 14.80 -3.22
N TYR A 209 13.30 15.35 -4.14
CA TYR A 209 13.25 14.96 -5.55
C TYR A 209 13.68 13.51 -5.76
N LYS A 210 14.79 13.08 -5.13
CA LYS A 210 15.24 11.69 -5.23
C LYS A 210 14.25 10.70 -4.63
N LEU A 211 13.47 11.12 -3.63
CA LEU A 211 12.39 10.32 -3.04
C LEU A 211 11.27 10.04 -4.03
N GLU A 212 10.90 11.03 -4.84
CA GLU A 212 9.88 10.87 -5.86
C GLU A 212 10.35 9.85 -6.92
N ASP A 213 11.63 9.89 -7.31
CA ASP A 213 12.23 8.87 -8.18
C ASP A 213 12.22 7.47 -7.56
N LEU A 214 12.57 7.35 -6.27
CA LEU A 214 12.73 6.06 -5.59
C LEU A 214 11.39 5.40 -5.22
N LEU A 215 10.40 6.19 -4.83
CA LEU A 215 9.07 5.70 -4.39
C LEU A 215 7.99 5.86 -5.46
N GLY A 216 8.30 6.51 -6.58
CA GLY A 216 7.49 6.60 -7.80
C GLY A 216 6.41 7.69 -7.81
N SER A 217 6.02 8.23 -6.66
CA SER A 217 5.09 9.37 -6.58
C SER A 217 5.04 10.02 -5.20
N ARG A 218 4.55 11.26 -5.14
CA ARG A 218 4.24 11.96 -3.88
C ARG A 218 3.18 11.27 -3.03
N PHE A 219 2.22 10.60 -3.66
CA PHE A 219 1.23 9.80 -2.93
C PHE A 219 1.87 8.59 -2.25
N ALA A 220 2.84 7.94 -2.89
CA ALA A 220 3.63 6.87 -2.28
C ALA A 220 4.49 7.39 -1.12
N ILE A 221 5.16 8.53 -1.29
CA ILE A 221 5.91 9.20 -0.21
C ILE A 221 4.97 9.47 0.99
N GLN A 222 3.80 10.06 0.73
CA GLN A 222 2.82 10.37 1.76
C GLN A 222 2.28 9.10 2.43
N LEU A 223 2.02 8.02 1.69
CA LEU A 223 1.62 6.74 2.24
C LEU A 223 2.71 6.19 3.18
N TRP A 224 3.95 6.09 2.70
CA TRP A 224 5.06 5.57 3.49
C TRP A 224 5.31 6.41 4.73
N LYS A 225 5.21 7.74 4.67
CA LYS A 225 5.31 8.63 5.85
C LYS A 225 4.31 8.26 6.96
N ASN A 226 3.12 7.78 6.56
CA ASN A 226 2.02 7.42 7.45
C ASN A 226 2.04 5.96 7.93
N ILE A 227 2.79 5.07 7.28
CA ILE A 227 2.98 3.68 7.72
C ILE A 227 3.92 3.64 8.93
N SER A 228 3.63 2.77 9.90
CA SER A 228 4.45 2.61 11.10
C SER A 228 5.82 2.02 10.78
N TRP A 229 6.84 2.43 11.53
CA TRP A 229 8.23 2.10 11.21
C TRP A 229 8.54 0.61 11.29
N ASP A 230 7.95 -0.08 12.27
CA ASP A 230 8.09 -1.52 12.46
C ASP A 230 7.63 -2.34 11.24
N LYS A 231 6.72 -1.80 10.42
CA LYS A 231 6.27 -2.43 9.18
C LYS A 231 7.20 -2.17 8.01
N LYS A 232 8.05 -1.15 8.09
CA LYS A 232 9.02 -0.78 7.06
C LYS A 232 10.34 -1.55 7.19
N ASP A 233 10.61 -2.12 8.37
CA ASP A 233 11.82 -2.90 8.63
C ASP A 233 11.84 -4.24 7.88
N ASP A 234 10.67 -4.74 7.48
CA ASP A 234 10.53 -5.94 6.65
C ASP A 234 10.71 -5.65 5.14
N CYS A 235 10.79 -4.37 4.74
CA CYS A 235 10.98 -4.00 3.34
C CYS A 235 12.42 -4.27 2.90
N ILE A 236 12.58 -4.65 1.63
CA ILE A 236 13.88 -4.89 0.97
C ILE A 236 13.96 -4.14 -0.37
N GLY A 237 15.16 -4.07 -0.95
CA GLY A 237 15.38 -3.51 -2.28
C GLY A 237 15.14 -2.01 -2.38
N HIS A 238 14.74 -1.55 -3.58
CA HIS A 238 14.52 -0.12 -3.88
C HIS A 238 13.50 0.54 -2.96
N THR A 239 12.42 -0.16 -2.58
CA THR A 239 11.44 0.36 -1.62
C THR A 239 12.10 0.66 -0.27
N ARG A 240 12.94 -0.25 0.24
CA ARG A 240 13.67 0.00 1.48
C ARG A 240 14.66 1.15 1.35
N LEU A 241 15.31 1.29 0.19
CA LEU A 241 16.19 2.43 -0.08
C LEU A 241 15.42 3.76 -0.07
N GLY A 242 14.27 3.84 -0.74
CA GLY A 242 13.40 5.02 -0.69
C GLY A 242 12.94 5.35 0.73
N ILE A 243 12.68 4.32 1.54
CA ILE A 243 12.37 4.48 2.97
C ILE A 243 13.55 5.08 3.76
N GLU A 244 14.81 4.77 3.43
CA GLU A 244 15.97 5.43 4.05
C GLU A 244 16.03 6.92 3.71
N TYR A 245 15.89 7.26 2.41
CA TYR A 245 15.85 8.64 1.98
C TYR A 245 14.70 9.40 2.63
N LEU A 246 13.57 8.74 2.90
CA LEU A 246 12.43 9.34 3.57
C LEU A 246 12.79 9.70 5.01
N GLN A 247 13.56 8.86 5.70
CA GLN A 247 14.07 9.21 7.02
C GLN A 247 15.00 10.40 6.97
N TRP A 248 15.88 10.47 5.97
CA TRP A 248 16.85 11.55 5.83
C TRP A 248 16.14 12.87 5.53
N ALA A 249 15.13 12.86 4.66
CA ALA A 249 14.29 14.03 4.41
C ALA A 249 13.54 14.47 5.67
N MET A 250 12.91 13.53 6.39
CA MET A 250 12.20 13.84 7.64
C MET A 250 13.15 14.38 8.72
N MET A 251 14.37 13.86 8.80
CA MET A 251 15.43 14.33 9.69
C MET A 251 15.84 15.76 9.39
N LEU A 252 16.17 16.05 8.12
CA LEU A 252 16.54 17.40 7.69
C LEU A 252 15.38 18.37 7.87
N LYS A 253 14.16 17.97 7.54
CA LYS A 253 12.95 18.77 7.81
C LYS A 253 12.88 19.17 9.28
N LYS A 254 13.03 18.22 10.20
CA LYS A 254 12.98 18.51 11.63
C LYS A 254 14.11 19.44 12.08
N CYS A 255 15.32 19.21 11.58
CA CYS A 255 16.47 20.08 11.82
C CYS A 255 16.20 21.53 11.37
N ILE A 256 15.64 21.70 10.17
CA ILE A 256 15.32 23.01 9.60
C ILE A 256 14.18 23.69 10.38
N GLU A 257 13.12 22.96 10.72
CA GLU A 257 11.98 23.52 11.49
C GLU A 257 12.40 23.98 12.88
N ASP A 258 13.29 23.22 13.54
CA ASP A 258 13.84 23.60 14.84
C ASP A 258 14.78 24.81 14.70
N HIS A 259 15.55 24.91 13.62
CA HIS A 259 16.42 26.06 13.35
C HIS A 259 15.65 27.35 13.06
N LEU A 260 14.58 27.26 12.26
CA LEU A 260 13.78 28.42 11.85
C LEU A 260 12.67 28.76 12.87
N GLU A 261 12.42 27.91 13.86
CA GLU A 261 11.30 28.00 14.81
C GLU A 261 9.92 28.10 14.14
N ARG A 262 9.77 27.49 12.95
CA ARG A 262 8.52 27.47 12.17
C ARG A 262 8.42 26.20 11.33
N GLU A 263 7.23 25.91 10.83
CA GLU A 263 7.06 24.82 9.85
C GLU A 263 7.66 25.18 8.48
N ILE A 264 8.10 24.14 7.76
CA ILE A 264 8.41 24.20 6.32
C ILE A 264 7.53 23.20 5.56
N PHE A 265 7.59 23.23 4.22
CA PHE A 265 6.86 22.29 3.39
C PHE A 265 7.24 20.83 3.72
N ASP A 266 6.24 19.96 3.71
CA ASP A 266 6.44 18.54 3.99
C ASP A 266 7.10 17.83 2.80
N VAL A 267 7.67 16.64 3.03
CA VAL A 267 8.50 15.93 2.04
C VAL A 267 7.75 15.57 0.75
N ASP A 268 6.42 15.41 0.82
CA ASP A 268 5.52 15.16 -0.30
C ASP A 268 4.92 16.43 -0.91
N GLU A 269 5.33 17.61 -0.43
CA GLU A 269 4.88 18.93 -0.88
C GLU A 269 5.98 19.73 -1.60
N ILE A 270 7.16 19.15 -1.80
CA ILE A 270 8.29 19.84 -2.44
C ILE A 270 8.19 19.73 -3.96
N ASP A 271 7.91 20.85 -4.61
CA ASP A 271 7.91 21.02 -6.07
C ASP A 271 8.47 22.37 -6.54
N MET A 272 9.21 23.01 -5.63
CA MET A 272 9.69 24.38 -5.75
C MET A 272 11.20 24.44 -5.47
N TYR A 273 11.82 25.59 -5.76
CA TYR A 273 13.24 25.79 -5.47
C TYR A 273 13.51 25.83 -3.97
N TRP A 274 14.74 25.53 -3.56
CA TRP A 274 15.10 25.45 -2.14
C TRP A 274 14.93 26.81 -1.42
N GLU A 275 15.09 27.92 -2.15
CA GLU A 275 14.87 29.27 -1.63
C GLU A 275 13.42 29.46 -1.19
N ASP A 276 12.47 28.86 -1.89
CA ASP A 276 11.05 28.94 -1.54
C ASP A 276 10.77 28.16 -0.24
N ILE A 277 11.45 27.03 -0.02
CA ILE A 277 11.38 26.28 1.24
C ILE A 277 11.88 27.15 2.40
N LYS A 278 12.97 27.90 2.17
CA LYS A 278 13.57 28.80 3.15
C LYS A 278 12.72 30.04 3.46
N ASN A 279 12.01 30.57 2.47
CA ASN A 279 11.38 31.90 2.59
C ASN A 279 9.86 31.86 2.76
N ILE A 280 9.19 30.77 2.37
CA ILE A 280 7.73 30.67 2.39
C ILE A 280 7.27 29.85 3.61
N VAL A 281 6.24 30.37 4.29
CA VAL A 281 5.57 29.65 5.37
C VAL A 281 4.36 28.90 4.79
N PRO A 282 4.34 27.56 4.83
CA PRO A 282 3.28 26.78 4.19
C PRO A 282 1.85 27.11 4.62
N SER A 283 1.61 27.50 5.88
CA SER A 283 0.28 27.90 6.38
C SER A 283 -0.21 29.24 5.84
N GLU A 284 0.66 30.06 5.26
CA GLU A 284 0.30 31.37 4.70
C GLU A 284 -0.06 31.28 3.21
N VAL A 285 0.19 30.14 2.56
CA VAL A 285 -0.10 29.94 1.14
C VAL A 285 -1.57 29.63 0.94
N LYS A 286 -2.29 30.54 0.28
CA LYS A 286 -3.75 30.45 0.11
C LYS A 286 -4.18 29.75 -1.17
N ASP A 287 -3.46 29.93 -2.28
CA ASP A 287 -3.88 29.45 -3.60
C ASP A 287 -2.71 28.84 -4.40
N GLY A 288 -3.02 27.84 -5.22
CA GLY A 288 -2.09 27.28 -6.22
C GLY A 288 -1.03 26.31 -5.71
N SER A 289 -0.86 26.13 -4.39
CA SER A 289 0.08 25.14 -3.84
C SER A 289 -0.53 23.74 -3.73
N ILE A 290 0.33 22.71 -3.69
CA ILE A 290 -0.06 21.33 -3.40
C ILE A 290 -0.85 21.25 -2.08
N ARG A 291 -0.39 21.99 -1.06
CA ARG A 291 -1.05 22.02 0.25
C ARG A 291 -2.45 22.63 0.16
N ALA A 292 -2.64 23.72 -0.58
CA ALA A 292 -3.95 24.31 -0.81
C ALA A 292 -4.88 23.34 -1.55
N TYR A 293 -4.40 22.70 -2.62
CA TYR A 293 -5.15 21.70 -3.38
C TYR A 293 -5.53 20.47 -2.53
N ARG A 294 -4.62 20.00 -1.67
CA ARG A 294 -4.90 18.94 -0.70
C ARG A 294 -5.94 19.39 0.32
N ASN A 295 -5.81 20.60 0.86
CA ASN A 295 -6.77 21.12 1.82
C ASN A 295 -8.19 21.17 1.23
N ASP A 296 -8.32 21.67 -0.01
CA ASP A 296 -9.60 21.66 -0.75
C ASP A 296 -10.13 20.23 -0.93
N ASN A 297 -9.35 19.35 -1.56
CA ASN A 297 -9.78 18.00 -1.91
C ASN A 297 -10.16 17.11 -0.72
N PHE A 298 -9.59 17.35 0.46
CA PHE A 298 -9.84 16.55 1.65
C PHE A 298 -10.82 17.22 2.63
N THR A 299 -11.27 18.44 2.36
CA THR A 299 -12.31 19.09 3.16
C THR A 299 -13.68 18.58 2.70
N ASN A 300 -14.50 18.18 3.68
CA ASN A 300 -15.89 17.87 3.43
C ASN A 300 -16.65 19.19 3.30
N GLU A 301 -17.08 19.55 2.09
CA GLU A 301 -17.76 20.82 1.80
C GLU A 301 -19.10 20.97 2.56
N ILE A 302 -19.69 19.85 3.02
CA ILE A 302 -20.96 19.82 3.75
C ILE A 302 -20.74 20.09 5.24
N THR A 303 -19.83 19.35 5.88
CA THR A 303 -19.61 19.46 7.32
C THR A 303 -18.53 20.47 7.69
N GLY A 304 -17.70 20.88 6.72
CA GLY A 304 -16.48 21.64 6.94
C GLY A 304 -15.33 20.81 7.53
N ASP A 305 -15.51 19.50 7.71
CA ASP A 305 -14.50 18.64 8.34
C ASP A 305 -13.34 18.38 7.40
N TYR A 306 -12.12 18.66 7.87
CA TYR A 306 -10.90 18.32 7.15
C TYR A 306 -10.52 16.84 7.38
N GLU A 307 -10.93 15.96 6.46
CA GLU A 307 -10.82 14.51 6.62
C GLU A 307 -9.39 13.98 6.53
N PHE A 308 -8.44 14.78 6.02
CA PHE A 308 -7.03 14.42 5.99
C PHE A 308 -6.45 14.21 7.40
N ASN A 309 -7.03 14.85 8.42
CA ASN A 309 -6.65 14.64 9.82
C ASN A 309 -7.05 13.26 10.35
N LEU A 310 -7.99 12.58 9.69
CA LEU A 310 -8.45 11.24 10.05
C LEU A 310 -7.54 10.19 9.42
N ASN A 311 -6.58 9.66 10.19
CA ASN A 311 -5.55 8.74 9.68
C ASN A 311 -6.12 7.57 8.85
N LYS A 312 -7.25 6.99 9.28
CA LYS A 312 -7.90 5.89 8.54
C LYS A 312 -8.42 6.32 7.16
N LYS A 313 -9.05 7.50 7.06
CA LYS A 313 -9.55 8.02 5.78
C LYS A 313 -8.41 8.44 4.87
N ARG A 314 -7.40 9.11 5.42
CA ARG A 314 -6.19 9.47 4.67
C ARG A 314 -5.50 8.24 4.06
N LEU A 315 -5.28 7.18 4.86
CA LEU A 315 -4.69 5.95 4.36
C LEU A 315 -5.57 5.27 3.30
N PHE A 316 -6.89 5.22 3.50
CA PHE A 316 -7.84 4.69 2.52
C PHE A 316 -7.73 5.42 1.18
N TYR A 317 -7.80 6.75 1.19
CA TYR A 317 -7.66 7.59 0.00
C TYR A 317 -6.30 7.41 -0.69
N LEU A 318 -5.21 7.35 0.08
CA LEU A 318 -3.87 7.14 -0.47
C LEU A 318 -3.69 5.75 -1.11
N CYS A 319 -4.21 4.70 -0.50
CA CYS A 319 -4.19 3.37 -1.11
C CYS A 319 -4.95 3.36 -2.44
N ASN A 320 -6.11 4.03 -2.51
CA ASN A 320 -6.89 4.11 -3.73
C ASN A 320 -6.17 4.94 -4.82
N SER A 321 -5.50 6.05 -4.46
CA SER A 321 -4.67 6.81 -5.41
C SER A 321 -3.53 6.00 -6.03
N LEU A 322 -3.12 4.92 -5.37
CA LEU A 322 -2.05 4.02 -5.78
C LEU A 322 -2.57 2.68 -6.35
N ASN A 323 -3.89 2.55 -6.55
CA ASN A 323 -4.55 1.30 -6.97
C ASN A 323 -4.19 0.08 -6.12
N LEU A 324 -3.95 0.27 -4.81
CA LEU A 324 -3.75 -0.82 -3.86
C LEU A 324 -5.08 -1.44 -3.37
N ASP A 325 -6.21 -1.01 -3.97
CA ASP A 325 -7.59 -1.48 -3.77
C ASP A 325 -7.88 -2.01 -2.36
N TYR A 326 -7.73 -1.13 -1.36
CA TYR A 326 -7.87 -1.48 0.06
C TYR A 326 -9.27 -1.99 0.43
N HIS A 327 -10.30 -1.65 -0.35
CA HIS A 327 -11.68 -2.07 -0.17
C HIS A 327 -12.33 -2.45 -1.51
N PRO A 328 -13.33 -3.35 -1.49
CA PRO A 328 -14.01 -3.79 -2.70
C PRO A 328 -14.79 -2.63 -3.36
N LYS A 329 -14.76 -2.62 -4.68
CA LYS A 329 -15.60 -1.80 -5.56
C LYS A 329 -16.97 -2.46 -5.77
N VAL A 330 -17.01 -3.78 -5.81
CA VAL A 330 -18.23 -4.58 -5.96
C VAL A 330 -18.24 -5.69 -4.90
N ILE A 331 -19.39 -5.89 -4.26
CA ILE A 331 -19.62 -7.02 -3.36
C ILE A 331 -20.61 -7.96 -4.03
N LEU A 332 -20.11 -9.14 -4.40
CA LEU A 332 -20.86 -10.16 -5.11
C LEU A 332 -21.50 -11.12 -4.10
N PHE A 333 -22.79 -10.96 -3.87
CA PHE A 333 -23.60 -11.86 -3.07
C PHE A 333 -24.04 -13.04 -3.94
N VAL A 334 -23.55 -14.23 -3.62
CA VAL A 334 -23.90 -15.46 -4.32
C VAL A 334 -24.79 -16.35 -3.46
N GLU A 335 -25.74 -17.04 -4.07
CA GLU A 335 -26.69 -17.89 -3.35
C GLU A 335 -26.03 -19.06 -2.64
N GLY A 336 -25.10 -19.75 -3.31
CA GLY A 336 -24.53 -21.00 -2.85
C GLY A 336 -23.01 -21.12 -2.98
N LYS A 337 -22.53 -22.24 -2.46
CA LYS A 337 -21.11 -22.59 -2.43
C LYS A 337 -20.51 -22.76 -3.83
N ILE A 338 -21.30 -23.22 -4.81
CA ILE A 338 -20.81 -23.51 -6.16
C ILE A 338 -20.35 -22.21 -6.82
N GLU A 339 -21.20 -21.19 -6.85
CA GLU A 339 -20.87 -19.88 -7.40
C GLU A 339 -19.68 -19.25 -6.69
N ARG A 340 -19.63 -19.35 -5.36
CA ARG A 340 -18.51 -18.82 -4.57
C ARG A 340 -17.16 -19.42 -4.98
N GLU A 341 -17.12 -20.73 -5.21
CA GLU A 341 -15.89 -21.45 -5.56
C GLU A 341 -15.57 -21.37 -7.05
N MET A 342 -16.58 -21.29 -7.91
CA MET A 342 -16.42 -21.37 -9.36
C MET A 342 -16.22 -20.01 -10.02
N ILE A 343 -16.93 -18.96 -9.61
CA ILE A 343 -16.81 -17.62 -10.22
C ILE A 343 -15.35 -17.12 -10.24
N PRO A 344 -14.56 -17.21 -9.14
CA PRO A 344 -13.14 -16.84 -9.18
C PRO A 344 -12.35 -17.57 -10.27
N LYS A 345 -12.63 -18.86 -10.51
CA LYS A 345 -11.92 -19.65 -11.53
C LYS A 345 -12.28 -19.22 -12.94
N TYR A 346 -13.53 -18.82 -13.18
CA TYR A 346 -13.90 -18.23 -14.47
C TYR A 346 -13.25 -16.85 -14.67
N PHE A 347 -13.14 -16.02 -13.61
CA PHE A 347 -12.37 -14.77 -13.68
C PHE A 347 -10.90 -15.02 -14.04
N GLU A 348 -10.26 -16.00 -13.39
CA GLU A 348 -8.87 -16.38 -13.67
C GLU A 348 -8.69 -16.81 -15.13
N PHE A 349 -9.62 -17.62 -15.66
CA PHE A 349 -9.60 -17.99 -17.07
C PHE A 349 -9.87 -16.81 -18.02
N PHE A 350 -10.72 -15.86 -17.61
CA PHE A 350 -10.97 -14.61 -18.33
C PHE A 350 -9.78 -13.62 -18.24
N GLY A 351 -8.75 -13.92 -17.44
CA GLY A 351 -7.52 -13.13 -17.32
C GLY A 351 -7.48 -12.14 -16.15
N TYR A 352 -8.39 -12.27 -15.18
CA TYR A 352 -8.47 -11.38 -14.03
C TYR A 352 -8.44 -12.14 -12.70
N ASN A 353 -7.82 -11.51 -11.68
CA ASN A 353 -8.02 -11.92 -10.30
C ASN A 353 -9.11 -11.05 -9.68
N THR A 354 -10.10 -11.66 -9.02
CA THR A 354 -11.24 -10.93 -8.44
C THR A 354 -10.81 -9.89 -7.40
N GLN A 355 -9.78 -10.18 -6.60
CA GLN A 355 -9.28 -9.25 -5.58
C GLN A 355 -8.57 -8.06 -6.22
N ASP A 356 -7.79 -8.28 -7.28
CA ASP A 356 -7.02 -7.23 -7.98
C ASP A 356 -7.91 -6.19 -8.66
N ILE A 357 -9.15 -6.56 -9.03
CA ILE A 357 -10.14 -5.63 -9.58
C ILE A 357 -11.16 -5.14 -8.54
N GLY A 358 -10.98 -5.50 -7.27
CA GLY A 358 -11.82 -5.04 -6.16
C GLY A 358 -13.19 -5.73 -6.05
N ILE A 359 -13.28 -7.03 -6.35
CA ILE A 359 -14.51 -7.83 -6.14
C ILE A 359 -14.36 -8.70 -4.89
N GLU A 360 -15.27 -8.53 -3.93
CA GLU A 360 -15.41 -9.43 -2.78
C GLU A 360 -16.63 -10.33 -2.96
N ILE A 361 -16.45 -11.66 -2.85
CA ILE A 361 -17.53 -12.63 -3.01
C ILE A 361 -18.02 -13.11 -1.64
N ILE A 362 -19.32 -12.99 -1.40
CA ILE A 362 -19.98 -13.39 -0.16
C ILE A 362 -21.05 -14.43 -0.47
N ASP A 363 -20.86 -15.63 0.06
CA ASP A 363 -21.86 -16.69 0.04
C ASP A 363 -22.93 -16.43 1.12
N ILE A 364 -24.17 -16.26 0.68
CA ILE A 364 -25.30 -16.00 1.59
C ILE A 364 -25.81 -17.30 2.24
N GLY A 365 -25.47 -18.48 1.70
CA GLY A 365 -25.91 -19.79 2.18
C GLY A 365 -27.40 -20.05 1.97
N GLY A 366 -27.97 -19.52 0.90
CA GLY A 366 -29.40 -19.52 0.58
C GLY A 366 -30.12 -18.21 0.95
N ILE A 367 -31.08 -17.81 0.12
CA ILE A 367 -31.77 -16.51 0.23
C ILE A 367 -32.54 -16.33 1.55
N SER A 368 -32.88 -17.40 2.26
CA SER A 368 -33.51 -17.32 3.60
C SER A 368 -32.60 -16.67 4.64
N ASN A 369 -31.28 -16.84 4.53
CA ASN A 369 -30.33 -16.25 5.47
C ASN A 369 -30.16 -14.75 5.26
N PHE A 370 -30.56 -14.24 4.10
CA PHE A 370 -30.45 -12.83 3.75
C PHE A 370 -31.18 -11.91 4.75
N TYR A 371 -32.34 -12.36 5.25
CA TYR A 371 -33.16 -11.62 6.19
C TYR A 371 -32.77 -11.85 7.65
N GLY A 372 -31.83 -12.75 7.94
CA GLY A 372 -31.48 -13.12 9.31
C GLY A 372 -32.56 -13.91 10.04
N THR A 373 -32.29 -14.26 11.31
CA THR A 373 -33.24 -14.93 12.20
C THR A 373 -34.02 -13.90 13.02
N ASN A 374 -35.33 -14.13 13.22
CA ASN A 374 -36.13 -13.34 14.16
C ASN A 374 -35.59 -13.52 15.58
N ILE A 375 -35.01 -12.47 16.17
CA ILE A 375 -34.62 -12.47 17.57
C ILE A 375 -35.70 -11.73 18.35
N LYS A 376 -36.34 -12.42 19.29
CA LYS A 376 -37.29 -11.81 20.21
C LYS A 376 -36.55 -11.04 21.29
N THR A 377 -36.49 -9.72 21.16
CA THR A 377 -35.96 -8.83 22.20
C THR A 377 -37.09 -8.20 23.00
N LYS A 378 -36.91 -8.01 24.31
CA LYS A 378 -37.90 -7.31 25.12
C LYS A 378 -37.69 -5.80 25.03
N ASP A 379 -38.76 -5.08 24.72
CA ASP A 379 -38.85 -3.63 24.92
C ASP A 379 -38.69 -3.26 26.41
N VAL A 380 -38.44 -1.98 26.70
CA VAL A 380 -38.49 -1.34 28.01
C VAL A 380 -39.78 -1.68 28.78
N ASN A 381 -40.88 -1.96 28.07
CA ASN A 381 -42.16 -2.40 28.65
C ASN A 381 -42.31 -3.94 28.77
N GLN A 382 -41.23 -4.71 28.63
CA GLN A 382 -41.19 -6.18 28.67
C GLN A 382 -42.03 -6.92 27.61
N LYS A 383 -42.55 -6.22 26.60
CA LYS A 383 -43.16 -6.85 25.42
C LYS A 383 -42.07 -7.39 24.50
N TYR A 384 -42.23 -8.62 24.04
CA TYR A 384 -41.36 -9.19 23.01
C TYR A 384 -41.63 -8.48 21.68
N LEU A 385 -40.59 -7.83 21.15
CA LEU A 385 -40.50 -7.34 19.78
C LEU A 385 -39.68 -8.35 18.98
N ASP A 386 -40.19 -8.77 17.83
CA ASP A 386 -39.41 -9.49 16.84
C ASP A 386 -38.45 -8.49 16.19
N ASN A 387 -37.18 -8.55 16.55
CA ASN A 387 -36.11 -7.80 15.89
C ASN A 387 -35.47 -8.71 14.84
N ILE A 388 -35.63 -8.31 13.58
CA ILE A 388 -34.92 -8.91 12.45
C ILE A 388 -33.51 -8.32 12.45
N VAL A 389 -32.51 -9.11 12.86
CA VAL A 389 -31.11 -8.75 12.65
C VAL A 389 -30.71 -9.26 11.26
N SER A 390 -31.07 -8.53 10.21
CA SER A 390 -30.58 -8.85 8.86
C SER A 390 -29.15 -8.33 8.72
N SER A 391 -28.18 -9.17 9.05
CA SER A 391 -26.74 -8.86 8.95
C SER A 391 -26.36 -8.32 7.57
N TYR A 392 -26.96 -8.84 6.50
CA TYR A 392 -26.68 -8.47 5.12
C TYR A 392 -27.20 -7.08 4.73
N LYS A 393 -28.41 -6.68 5.14
CA LYS A 393 -28.90 -5.32 4.91
C LYS A 393 -27.98 -4.28 5.55
N HIS A 394 -27.54 -4.51 6.78
CA HIS A 394 -26.61 -3.61 7.45
C HIS A 394 -25.25 -3.58 6.75
N LEU A 395 -24.74 -4.74 6.33
CA LEU A 395 -23.50 -4.86 5.57
C LEU A 395 -23.56 -4.09 4.25
N ILE A 396 -24.64 -4.27 3.47
CA ILE A 396 -24.85 -3.59 2.19
C ILE A 396 -24.91 -2.08 2.39
N ASN A 397 -25.76 -1.60 3.29
CA ASN A 397 -25.90 -0.16 3.53
C ASN A 397 -24.60 0.44 4.09
N PHE A 398 -23.89 -0.29 4.95
CA PHE A 398 -22.60 0.15 5.49
C PHE A 398 -21.53 0.28 4.40
N ASN A 399 -21.36 -0.75 3.56
CA ASN A 399 -20.36 -0.74 2.51
C ASN A 399 -20.68 0.25 1.40
N LEU A 400 -21.95 0.35 0.99
CA LEU A 400 -22.38 1.34 0.01
C LEU A 400 -22.19 2.77 0.54
N LYS A 401 -22.54 3.04 1.81
CA LYS A 401 -22.39 4.37 2.42
C LYS A 401 -20.93 4.75 2.65
N LYS A 402 -20.12 3.82 3.13
CA LYS A 402 -18.77 4.14 3.61
C LYS A 402 -17.71 4.01 2.54
N TRP A 403 -17.84 3.01 1.68
CA TRP A 403 -16.83 2.62 0.70
C TRP A 403 -17.31 2.74 -0.74
N GLN A 404 -18.61 2.99 -0.95
CA GLN A 404 -19.22 3.04 -2.29
C GLN A 404 -19.12 1.70 -3.02
N ALA A 405 -19.04 0.60 -2.27
CA ALA A 405 -19.04 -0.74 -2.84
C ALA A 405 -20.45 -1.11 -3.29
N ILE A 406 -20.61 -1.44 -4.57
CA ILE A 406 -21.92 -1.72 -5.15
C ILE A 406 -22.28 -3.20 -4.87
N PRO A 407 -23.44 -3.49 -4.27
CA PRO A 407 -23.90 -4.86 -4.10
C PRO A 407 -24.38 -5.41 -5.45
N PHE A 408 -23.93 -6.62 -5.80
CA PHE A 408 -24.43 -7.38 -6.94
C PHE A 408 -24.86 -8.76 -6.47
N PHE A 409 -25.98 -9.27 -6.97
CA PHE A 409 -26.56 -10.53 -6.54
C PHE A 409 -26.56 -11.55 -7.67
N ILE A 410 -26.06 -12.75 -7.41
CA ILE A 410 -26.15 -13.90 -8.30
C ILE A 410 -26.90 -15.01 -7.57
N GLY A 411 -27.85 -15.62 -8.26
CA GLY A 411 -28.48 -16.84 -7.78
C GLY A 411 -29.38 -17.47 -8.82
N ASP A 412 -30.07 -18.52 -8.43
CA ASP A 412 -31.00 -19.23 -9.29
C ASP A 412 -32.45 -18.69 -9.16
N ASN A 413 -33.29 -19.08 -10.11
CA ASN A 413 -34.72 -18.77 -10.06
C ASN A 413 -35.52 -19.74 -9.17
N GLU A 414 -34.88 -20.70 -8.49
CA GLU A 414 -35.60 -21.67 -7.67
C GLU A 414 -36.23 -21.01 -6.44
N ASN A 415 -35.62 -19.96 -5.90
CA ASN A 415 -36.07 -19.34 -4.64
C ASN A 415 -36.72 -17.95 -4.76
N ASP A 416 -36.96 -17.49 -5.98
CA ASP A 416 -37.57 -16.18 -6.30
C ASP A 416 -36.78 -15.03 -5.66
N ILE A 417 -35.44 -15.07 -5.83
CA ILE A 417 -34.50 -14.12 -5.23
C ILE A 417 -34.88 -12.68 -5.55
N LEU A 418 -35.19 -12.39 -6.82
CA LEU A 418 -35.55 -11.04 -7.26
C LEU A 418 -36.77 -10.52 -6.48
N LYS A 419 -37.84 -11.31 -6.39
CA LYS A 419 -39.04 -10.92 -5.64
C LYS A 419 -38.74 -10.75 -4.17
N ARG A 420 -37.95 -11.63 -3.56
CA ARG A 420 -37.53 -11.47 -2.16
C ARG A 420 -36.71 -10.20 -1.96
N LEU A 421 -35.75 -9.90 -2.83
CA LEU A 421 -34.94 -8.67 -2.75
C LEU A 421 -35.84 -7.42 -2.84
N VAL A 422 -36.84 -7.44 -3.73
CA VAL A 422 -37.85 -6.37 -3.87
C VAL A 422 -38.74 -6.26 -2.63
N GLU A 423 -39.33 -7.37 -2.17
CA GLU A 423 -40.24 -7.44 -1.01
C GLU A 423 -39.53 -7.11 0.32
N GLY A 424 -38.29 -7.55 0.44
CA GLY A 424 -37.49 -7.52 1.65
C GLY A 424 -36.79 -6.19 1.95
N LYS A 425 -36.94 -5.18 1.08
CA LYS A 425 -36.34 -3.84 1.24
C LYS A 425 -34.86 -3.90 1.63
N VAL A 426 -34.07 -4.59 0.78
CA VAL A 426 -32.62 -4.83 0.93
C VAL A 426 -31.85 -3.56 1.28
N PHE A 427 -32.29 -2.43 0.74
CA PHE A 427 -31.85 -1.09 1.12
C PHE A 427 -33.06 -0.16 1.13
N SER A 428 -33.02 0.87 1.98
CA SER A 428 -34.02 1.94 1.99
C SER A 428 -33.49 3.06 1.10
N ILE A 429 -34.16 3.33 -0.03
CA ILE A 429 -33.82 4.47 -0.88
C ILE A 429 -33.96 5.78 -0.10
N ASN A 430 -34.87 5.86 0.87
CA ASN A 430 -34.96 7.00 1.77
C ASN A 430 -33.69 7.13 2.62
N ASP A 431 -33.21 6.05 3.24
CA ASP A 431 -31.98 6.07 4.06
C ASP A 431 -30.74 6.37 3.21
N LEU A 432 -30.73 5.93 1.96
CA LEU A 432 -29.71 6.30 0.98
C LEU A 432 -29.84 7.79 0.65
N SER A 433 -31.00 8.24 0.19
CA SER A 433 -31.28 9.61 -0.28
C SER A 433 -31.21 10.72 0.79
N GLU A 434 -31.56 10.44 2.05
CA GLU A 434 -31.50 11.38 3.19
C GLU A 434 -30.06 11.76 3.55
N ASN A 435 -29.10 10.90 3.22
CA ASN A 435 -27.68 11.11 3.49
C ASN A 435 -26.93 11.72 2.29
N PHE A 436 -27.62 12.00 1.18
CA PHE A 436 -27.03 12.53 -0.04
C PHE A 436 -27.47 13.98 -0.25
N ASN A 437 -26.51 14.90 -0.19
CA ASN A 437 -26.78 16.32 -0.20
C ASN A 437 -27.29 16.74 -1.58
N SER A 438 -28.59 17.02 -1.67
CA SER A 438 -29.27 17.41 -2.91
C SER A 438 -28.93 18.82 -3.40
N SER A 439 -28.11 19.58 -2.66
CA SER A 439 -27.81 20.98 -2.97
C SER A 439 -26.82 21.17 -4.12
N GLU A 440 -26.01 20.17 -4.47
CA GLU A 440 -25.09 20.22 -5.63
C GLU A 440 -25.70 19.69 -6.93
N ILE A 441 -26.92 19.15 -6.87
CA ILE A 441 -27.69 18.79 -8.06
C ILE A 441 -28.35 20.06 -8.59
N HIS A 442 -27.54 20.98 -9.12
CA HIS A 442 -28.05 22.07 -9.94
C HIS A 442 -28.75 21.42 -11.16
N ASP A 443 -30.06 21.65 -11.27
CA ASP A 443 -30.92 21.40 -12.44
C ASP A 443 -31.63 20.05 -12.65
N PHE A 444 -31.77 19.16 -11.66
CA PHE A 444 -32.58 17.94 -11.88
C PHE A 444 -34.02 18.01 -11.33
N LYS A 445 -34.99 17.93 -12.27
CA LYS A 445 -36.44 18.05 -12.04
C LYS A 445 -36.95 17.01 -11.03
N LYS A 446 -37.61 17.50 -9.98
CA LYS A 446 -38.39 16.73 -8.98
C LYS A 446 -39.52 15.84 -9.55
N GLU A 447 -39.81 15.93 -10.85
CA GLU A 447 -40.91 15.21 -11.52
C GLU A 447 -40.63 13.72 -11.78
N TYR A 448 -39.39 13.25 -11.62
CA TYR A 448 -39.00 11.84 -11.88
C TYR A 448 -39.11 10.90 -10.67
N LEU A 449 -39.63 11.37 -9.53
CA LEU A 449 -39.67 10.64 -8.25
C LEU A 449 -40.75 9.53 -8.18
N SER A 450 -41.19 8.94 -9.29
CA SER A 450 -42.32 8.01 -9.29
C SER A 450 -42.17 6.76 -10.16
N SER A 451 -41.02 6.07 -10.10
CA SER A 451 -40.90 4.72 -10.68
C SER A 451 -40.36 3.70 -9.66
N SER A 452 -40.97 2.51 -9.69
CA SER A 452 -40.73 1.35 -8.83
C SER A 452 -39.26 0.89 -8.80
N ASN A 453 -38.78 0.47 -7.62
CA ASN A 453 -37.47 -0.13 -7.29
C ASN A 453 -36.96 -1.27 -8.20
N ASP A 454 -37.76 -1.69 -9.18
CA ASP A 454 -37.60 -2.93 -9.93
C ASP A 454 -36.49 -2.86 -10.97
N LYS A 455 -36.23 -1.72 -11.64
CA LYS A 455 -35.18 -1.72 -12.69
C LYS A 455 -33.78 -1.65 -12.11
N MET A 456 -33.55 -0.87 -11.05
CA MET A 456 -32.26 -0.82 -10.37
C MET A 456 -31.88 -2.18 -9.77
N LEU A 457 -32.82 -2.85 -9.08
CA LEU A 457 -32.59 -4.19 -8.56
C LEU A 457 -32.34 -5.22 -9.68
N LYS A 458 -33.02 -5.10 -10.82
CA LYS A 458 -32.72 -5.90 -12.01
C LYS A 458 -31.32 -5.62 -12.57
N GLY A 459 -30.84 -4.39 -12.52
CA GLY A 459 -29.47 -4.03 -12.93
C GLY A 459 -28.41 -4.68 -12.04
N TRP A 460 -28.69 -4.80 -10.73
CA TRP A 460 -27.79 -5.33 -9.70
C TRP A 460 -27.98 -6.83 -9.43
N THR A 461 -28.75 -7.54 -10.25
CA THR A 461 -28.99 -8.97 -10.11
C THR A 461 -28.69 -9.69 -11.41
N ASN A 462 -28.14 -10.89 -11.31
CA ASN A 462 -28.15 -11.89 -12.36
C ASN A 462 -28.81 -13.13 -11.82
N ILE A 463 -29.97 -13.48 -12.38
CA ILE A 463 -30.71 -14.68 -12.01
C ILE A 463 -30.58 -15.66 -13.15
N TRP A 464 -30.02 -16.84 -12.87
CA TRP A 464 -30.01 -17.95 -13.84
C TRP A 464 -31.43 -18.39 -14.11
N GLU A 465 -31.77 -18.62 -15.38
CA GLU A 465 -33.13 -18.99 -15.79
C GLU A 465 -33.54 -20.34 -15.17
N TYR A 466 -32.61 -21.30 -15.18
CA TYR A 466 -32.79 -22.63 -14.61
C TYR A 466 -31.90 -22.84 -13.38
N ASP A 467 -30.64 -23.16 -13.60
CA ASP A 467 -29.59 -23.25 -12.58
C ASP A 467 -28.25 -22.84 -13.20
N PHE A 468 -27.19 -22.74 -12.38
CA PHE A 468 -25.88 -22.32 -12.84
C PHE A 468 -25.34 -23.17 -13.99
N GLU A 469 -25.58 -24.48 -13.98
CA GLU A 469 -25.04 -25.40 -14.97
C GLU A 469 -25.80 -25.33 -16.29
N LEU A 470 -27.13 -25.44 -16.23
CA LEU A 470 -27.99 -25.49 -17.41
C LEU A 470 -27.96 -24.17 -18.20
N ASP A 471 -27.71 -23.05 -17.54
CA ASP A 471 -27.65 -21.75 -18.21
C ASP A 471 -26.31 -21.48 -18.92
N ASN A 472 -25.24 -22.17 -18.53
CA ASN A 472 -23.87 -21.87 -18.98
C ASN A 472 -23.27 -22.92 -19.92
N PHE A 473 -23.85 -24.11 -19.95
CA PHE A 473 -23.33 -25.25 -20.71
C PHE A 473 -24.38 -25.85 -21.62
N GLU A 474 -23.93 -26.50 -22.67
CA GLU A 474 -24.75 -27.27 -23.59
C GLU A 474 -24.95 -28.70 -23.06
N PRO A 475 -26.02 -29.41 -23.49
CA PRO A 475 -26.31 -30.77 -23.02
C PRO A 475 -25.14 -31.75 -23.18
N ASP A 476 -24.41 -31.66 -24.28
CA ASP A 476 -23.25 -32.52 -24.55
C ASP A 476 -22.07 -32.25 -23.60
N GLU A 477 -21.82 -30.98 -23.27
CA GLU A 477 -20.77 -30.59 -22.33
C GLU A 477 -21.09 -31.12 -20.92
N LEU A 478 -22.35 -30.96 -20.49
CA LEU A 478 -22.85 -31.47 -19.20
C LEU A 478 -22.77 -32.99 -19.12
N LYS A 479 -23.23 -33.69 -20.17
CA LYS A 479 -23.18 -35.15 -20.25
C LYS A 479 -21.76 -35.66 -20.08
N GLU A 480 -20.79 -35.10 -20.81
CA GLU A 480 -19.39 -35.53 -20.74
C GLU A 480 -18.82 -35.34 -19.33
N ALA A 481 -19.01 -34.16 -18.74
CA ALA A 481 -18.52 -33.87 -17.40
C ALA A 481 -19.18 -34.74 -16.32
N ILE A 482 -20.51 -34.95 -16.39
CA ILE A 482 -21.24 -35.79 -15.44
C ILE A 482 -20.77 -37.24 -15.54
N ASN A 483 -20.69 -37.81 -16.74
CA ASN A 483 -20.29 -39.21 -16.93
C ASN A 483 -18.85 -39.44 -16.44
N GLU A 484 -17.94 -38.50 -16.67
CA GLU A 484 -16.56 -38.62 -16.22
C GLU A 484 -16.44 -38.53 -14.69
N VAL A 485 -17.12 -37.57 -14.06
CA VAL A 485 -17.02 -37.33 -12.61
C VAL A 485 -17.79 -38.38 -11.81
N CYS A 486 -19.00 -38.73 -12.24
CA CYS A 486 -19.88 -39.64 -11.51
C CYS A 486 -19.70 -41.11 -11.90
N GLY A 487 -18.96 -41.42 -12.98
CA GLY A 487 -18.82 -42.79 -13.49
C GLY A 487 -20.14 -43.35 -14.04
N THR A 488 -20.99 -42.49 -14.58
CA THR A 488 -22.31 -42.81 -15.13
C THR A 488 -22.28 -42.91 -16.66
N ASN A 489 -23.41 -43.30 -17.26
CA ASN A 489 -23.56 -43.42 -18.72
C ASN A 489 -24.84 -42.71 -19.19
N TYR A 490 -25.05 -41.47 -18.75
CA TYR A 490 -26.14 -40.64 -19.24
C TYR A 490 -25.93 -40.30 -20.72
N THR A 491 -27.02 -40.22 -21.45
CA THR A 491 -27.09 -39.82 -22.84
C THR A 491 -27.39 -38.32 -22.96
N SER A 492 -27.18 -37.73 -24.13
CA SER A 492 -27.56 -36.33 -24.37
C SER A 492 -29.07 -36.13 -24.24
N GLU A 493 -29.86 -37.14 -24.59
CA GLU A 493 -31.32 -37.16 -24.45
C GLU A 493 -31.74 -37.08 -22.97
N ASP A 494 -31.01 -37.73 -22.05
CA ASP A 494 -31.28 -37.66 -20.61
C ASP A 494 -31.08 -36.23 -20.06
N ILE A 495 -30.07 -35.50 -20.55
CA ILE A 495 -29.82 -34.11 -20.15
C ILE A 495 -30.83 -33.18 -20.82
N GLU A 496 -31.15 -33.38 -22.10
CA GLU A 496 -32.17 -32.61 -22.82
C GLU A 496 -33.55 -32.74 -22.17
N GLU A 497 -33.92 -33.91 -21.65
CA GLU A 497 -35.18 -34.09 -20.90
C GLU A 497 -35.25 -33.17 -19.68
N ILE A 498 -34.12 -32.92 -19.01
CA ILE A 498 -34.04 -31.97 -17.90
C ILE A 498 -34.30 -30.55 -18.39
N TYR A 499 -33.66 -30.10 -19.48
CA TYR A 499 -33.93 -28.80 -20.10
C TYR A 499 -35.40 -28.61 -20.47
N GLU A 500 -35.98 -29.59 -21.17
CA GLU A 500 -37.38 -29.53 -21.59
C GLU A 500 -38.33 -29.54 -20.40
N SER A 501 -38.00 -30.27 -19.33
CA SER A 501 -38.80 -30.23 -18.10
C SER A 501 -38.78 -28.85 -17.44
N CYS A 502 -37.62 -28.18 -17.45
CA CYS A 502 -37.44 -26.81 -16.96
C CYS A 502 -38.23 -25.78 -17.79
N LYS A 503 -38.17 -25.87 -19.13
CA LYS A 503 -38.97 -25.04 -20.03
C LYS A 503 -40.48 -25.18 -19.79
N ASN A 504 -40.92 -26.37 -19.39
CA ASN A 504 -42.31 -26.65 -19.03
C ASN A 504 -42.68 -26.22 -17.58
N GLY A 505 -41.80 -25.48 -16.90
CA GLY A 505 -42.04 -24.91 -15.57
C GLY A 505 -41.77 -25.86 -14.40
N GLN A 506 -41.15 -27.02 -14.63
CA GLN A 506 -40.69 -27.89 -13.54
C GLN A 506 -39.36 -27.39 -12.98
N LYS A 507 -39.20 -27.39 -11.65
CA LYS A 507 -37.90 -27.08 -11.00
C LYS A 507 -37.03 -28.34 -10.94
N LYS A 508 -36.53 -28.80 -12.08
CA LYS A 508 -35.64 -29.97 -12.18
C LYS A 508 -34.24 -29.53 -12.62
N GLY A 509 -33.30 -29.43 -11.70
CA GLY A 509 -31.88 -29.23 -12.03
C GLY A 509 -31.15 -30.56 -12.29
N ILE A 510 -29.88 -30.47 -12.67
CA ILE A 510 -29.02 -31.67 -12.85
C ILE A 510 -28.89 -32.52 -11.58
N LYS A 511 -29.14 -31.92 -10.40
CA LYS A 511 -29.17 -32.60 -9.09
C LYS A 511 -30.19 -33.74 -9.00
N THR A 512 -31.15 -33.80 -9.93
CA THR A 512 -32.15 -34.88 -9.98
C THR A 512 -31.59 -36.19 -10.53
N LEU A 513 -30.42 -36.16 -11.17
CA LEU A 513 -29.70 -37.34 -11.61
C LEU A 513 -28.98 -38.01 -10.44
N GLU A 514 -28.96 -39.34 -10.45
CA GLU A 514 -28.37 -40.14 -9.39
C GLU A 514 -26.86 -39.88 -9.28
N GLY A 515 -26.39 -39.55 -8.07
CA GLY A 515 -24.98 -39.28 -7.79
C GLY A 515 -24.47 -37.90 -8.19
N VAL A 516 -25.30 -37.05 -8.80
CA VAL A 516 -24.88 -35.69 -9.24
C VAL A 516 -24.85 -34.69 -8.08
N GLU A 517 -25.82 -34.72 -7.17
CA GLU A 517 -25.93 -33.74 -6.08
C GLU A 517 -24.64 -33.62 -5.24
N ASP A 518 -24.08 -34.76 -4.83
CA ASP A 518 -22.85 -34.82 -4.02
C ASP A 518 -21.58 -34.40 -4.80
N ASN A 519 -21.62 -34.47 -6.13
CA ASN A 519 -20.48 -34.21 -7.01
C ASN A 519 -20.60 -32.89 -7.80
N LYS A 520 -21.62 -32.08 -7.52
CA LYS A 520 -21.97 -30.90 -8.32
C LYS A 520 -20.81 -29.90 -8.47
N LEU A 521 -20.02 -29.68 -7.42
CA LEU A 521 -18.82 -28.84 -7.49
C LEU A 521 -17.72 -29.43 -8.41
N LEU A 522 -17.49 -30.75 -8.33
CA LEU A 522 -16.49 -31.43 -9.18
C LEU A 522 -16.92 -31.42 -10.65
N ILE A 523 -18.21 -31.60 -10.91
CA ILE A 523 -18.78 -31.49 -12.27
C ILE A 523 -18.51 -30.09 -12.85
N ASN A 524 -18.76 -29.02 -12.08
CA ASN A 524 -18.47 -27.66 -12.53
C ASN A 524 -16.98 -27.40 -12.77
N GLN A 525 -16.11 -27.96 -11.93
CA GLN A 525 -14.66 -27.88 -12.14
C GLN A 525 -14.26 -28.56 -13.45
N LYS A 526 -14.81 -29.75 -13.70
CA LYS A 526 -14.58 -30.51 -14.92
C LYS A 526 -15.11 -29.80 -16.17
N LEU A 527 -16.28 -29.15 -16.07
CA LEU A 527 -16.84 -28.33 -17.16
C LEU A 527 -15.91 -27.18 -17.53
N LEU A 528 -15.39 -26.45 -16.54
CA LEU A 528 -14.41 -25.39 -16.77
C LEU A 528 -13.10 -25.95 -17.37
N GLU A 529 -12.59 -27.07 -16.85
CA GLU A 529 -11.39 -27.72 -17.41
C GLU A 529 -11.57 -28.08 -18.89
N ASN A 530 -12.69 -28.71 -19.24
CA ASN A 530 -13.01 -29.06 -20.62
C ASN A 530 -13.10 -27.82 -21.53
N LEU A 531 -13.69 -26.74 -21.01
CA LEU A 531 -13.83 -25.48 -21.71
C LEU A 531 -12.48 -24.79 -21.94
N VAL A 532 -11.60 -24.81 -20.95
CA VAL A 532 -10.21 -24.32 -21.05
C VAL A 532 -9.43 -25.14 -22.08
N GLU A 533 -9.54 -26.47 -22.04
CA GLU A 533 -8.86 -27.36 -22.99
C GLU A 533 -9.36 -27.13 -24.42
N TYR A 534 -10.68 -27.01 -24.59
CA TYR A 534 -11.30 -26.68 -25.87
C TYR A 534 -10.74 -25.37 -26.43
N TYR A 535 -10.80 -24.28 -25.65
CA TYR A 535 -10.30 -22.97 -26.07
C TYR A 535 -8.80 -23.01 -26.42
N ASN A 536 -7.95 -23.62 -25.57
CA ASN A 536 -6.52 -23.72 -25.83
C ASN A 536 -6.20 -24.49 -27.13
N LYS A 537 -7.05 -25.45 -27.51
CA LYS A 537 -6.88 -26.25 -28.71
C LYS A 537 -7.42 -25.57 -29.96
N THR A 538 -8.59 -24.94 -29.88
CA THR A 538 -9.32 -24.42 -31.04
C THR A 538 -9.15 -22.91 -31.24
N HIS A 539 -8.81 -22.17 -30.18
CA HIS A 539 -8.86 -20.71 -30.12
C HIS A 539 -10.23 -20.14 -30.51
N ASP A 540 -11.29 -20.89 -30.24
CA ASP A 540 -12.66 -20.50 -30.58
C ASP A 540 -13.21 -19.48 -29.57
N GLU A 541 -13.33 -18.23 -30.01
CA GLU A 541 -13.84 -17.11 -29.20
C GLU A 541 -15.33 -17.24 -28.85
N SER A 542 -16.07 -18.18 -29.44
CA SER A 542 -17.47 -18.43 -29.07
C SER A 542 -17.64 -18.85 -27.60
N VAL A 543 -16.58 -19.36 -26.98
CA VAL A 543 -16.51 -19.63 -25.54
C VAL A 543 -16.90 -18.40 -24.72
N TRP A 544 -16.46 -17.20 -25.13
CA TRP A 544 -16.75 -15.94 -24.44
C TRP A 544 -18.21 -15.49 -24.57
N GLN A 545 -19.00 -16.11 -25.44
CA GLN A 545 -20.43 -15.85 -25.60
C GLN A 545 -21.29 -16.60 -24.58
N LYS A 546 -20.71 -17.50 -23.77
CA LYS A 546 -21.45 -18.16 -22.69
C LYS A 546 -21.86 -17.14 -21.61
N LYS A 547 -23.05 -17.36 -21.03
CA LYS A 547 -23.68 -16.39 -20.11
C LYS A 547 -22.77 -15.99 -18.93
N ILE A 548 -21.97 -16.91 -18.39
CA ILE A 548 -21.03 -16.64 -17.30
C ILE A 548 -19.94 -15.63 -17.70
N PHE A 549 -19.42 -15.68 -18.92
CA PHE A 549 -18.40 -14.73 -19.37
C PHE A 549 -19.02 -13.37 -19.70
N ILE A 550 -20.25 -13.33 -20.23
CA ILE A 550 -21.01 -12.09 -20.38
C ILE A 550 -21.23 -11.43 -19.00
N LEU A 551 -21.53 -12.23 -17.98
CA LEU A 551 -21.66 -11.74 -16.61
C LEU A 551 -20.33 -11.24 -16.04
N ILE A 552 -19.22 -11.95 -16.28
CA ILE A 552 -17.89 -11.53 -15.83
C ILE A 552 -17.48 -10.23 -16.50
N ASP A 553 -17.67 -10.11 -17.81
CA ASP A 553 -17.40 -8.88 -18.58
C ASP A 553 -18.18 -7.70 -17.98
N LYS A 554 -19.48 -7.91 -17.71
CA LYS A 554 -20.30 -6.92 -16.98
C LYS A 554 -19.70 -6.58 -15.61
N LEU A 555 -19.30 -7.56 -14.80
CA LEU A 555 -18.71 -7.30 -13.47
C LEU A 555 -17.37 -6.57 -13.53
N VAL A 556 -16.54 -6.83 -14.57
CA VAL A 556 -15.30 -6.09 -14.82
C VAL A 556 -15.62 -4.63 -15.15
N ASP A 557 -16.56 -4.39 -16.06
CA ASP A 557 -17.05 -3.05 -16.38
C ASP A 557 -17.55 -2.32 -15.13
N MET A 558 -18.32 -3.01 -14.27
CA MET A 558 -18.79 -2.45 -13.01
C MET A 558 -17.64 -1.93 -12.13
N CYS A 559 -16.54 -2.68 -12.03
CA CYS A 559 -15.36 -2.24 -11.27
C CYS A 559 -14.64 -1.07 -11.92
N ILE A 560 -14.55 -1.04 -13.25
CA ILE A 560 -13.94 0.07 -14.01
C ILE A 560 -14.74 1.36 -13.82
N PHE A 561 -16.06 1.29 -13.89
CA PHE A 561 -16.96 2.45 -13.78
C PHE A 561 -17.32 2.83 -12.34
N ASN A 562 -16.81 2.11 -11.34
CA ASN A 562 -16.96 2.44 -9.92
C ASN A 562 -15.60 2.66 -9.24
N PRO A 563 -14.85 3.72 -9.60
CA PRO A 563 -13.54 3.96 -9.03
C PRO A 563 -13.64 4.27 -7.53
N SER A 564 -12.78 3.63 -6.75
CA SER A 564 -12.63 3.93 -5.32
C SER A 564 -12.28 5.41 -5.11
N PRO A 565 -12.88 6.09 -4.12
CA PRO A 565 -12.61 7.50 -3.89
C PRO A 565 -11.17 7.73 -3.44
N VAL A 566 -10.51 8.75 -4.01
CA VAL A 566 -9.09 9.07 -3.77
C VAL A 566 -8.90 10.31 -2.88
N ASN A 567 -10.00 10.98 -2.54
CA ASN A 567 -10.09 12.09 -1.60
C ASN A 567 -11.57 12.36 -1.27
N THR A 568 -11.83 13.31 -0.37
CA THR A 568 -13.18 13.66 0.08
C THR A 568 -14.04 14.23 -1.05
N LYS A 569 -13.46 15.07 -1.92
CA LYS A 569 -14.16 15.65 -3.07
C LYS A 569 -14.61 14.57 -4.07
N HIS A 570 -13.74 13.60 -4.36
CA HIS A 570 -14.07 12.44 -5.20
C HIS A 570 -15.17 11.58 -4.54
N LEU A 571 -15.07 11.34 -3.23
CA LEU A 571 -16.12 10.65 -2.46
C LEU A 571 -17.47 11.35 -2.62
N MET A 572 -17.53 12.67 -2.41
CA MET A 572 -18.75 13.47 -2.53
C MET A 572 -19.32 13.45 -3.95
N ARG A 573 -18.47 13.60 -4.98
CA ARG A 573 -18.89 13.48 -6.38
C ARG A 573 -19.50 12.10 -6.66
N ASN A 574 -18.80 11.03 -6.29
CA ASN A 574 -19.27 9.65 -6.50
C ASN A 574 -20.57 9.40 -5.74
N MET A 575 -20.75 9.97 -4.55
CA MET A 575 -21.99 9.90 -3.79
C MET A 575 -23.12 10.64 -4.52
N GLY A 576 -22.87 11.85 -5.02
CA GLY A 576 -23.84 12.63 -5.79
C GLY A 576 -24.30 11.90 -7.05
N GLU A 577 -23.36 11.33 -7.81
CA GLU A 577 -23.65 10.50 -8.98
C GLU A 577 -24.49 9.27 -8.58
N LEU A 578 -24.01 8.44 -7.64
CA LEU A 578 -24.74 7.27 -7.15
C LEU A 578 -26.18 7.62 -6.74
N SER A 579 -26.36 8.77 -6.08
CA SER A 579 -27.68 9.27 -5.67
C SER A 579 -28.60 9.55 -6.85
N LEU A 580 -28.06 10.17 -7.90
CA LEU A 580 -28.80 10.50 -9.10
C LEU A 580 -29.25 9.22 -9.81
N PHE A 581 -28.36 8.24 -9.92
CA PHE A 581 -28.66 6.96 -10.55
C PHE A 581 -29.73 6.18 -9.77
N ILE A 582 -29.61 6.10 -8.45
CA ILE A 582 -30.62 5.49 -7.58
C ILE A 582 -31.97 6.21 -7.70
N LYS A 583 -31.97 7.55 -7.69
CA LYS A 583 -33.21 8.36 -7.74
C LYS A 583 -33.94 8.25 -9.09
N ASN A 584 -33.21 8.12 -10.19
CA ASN A 584 -33.80 8.06 -11.54
C ASN A 584 -33.98 6.62 -12.06
N ASP A 585 -33.69 5.60 -11.24
CA ASP A 585 -33.79 4.20 -11.63
C ASP A 585 -32.94 3.91 -12.90
N TRP A 586 -31.77 4.56 -12.99
CA TRP A 586 -30.80 4.39 -14.06
C TRP A 586 -29.85 3.25 -13.75
N ASP A 587 -29.39 2.56 -14.80
CA ASP A 587 -28.32 1.60 -14.65
C ASP A 587 -27.00 2.32 -14.34
N ILE A 588 -26.51 2.16 -13.12
CA ILE A 588 -25.27 2.75 -12.63
C ILE A 588 -24.03 2.28 -13.38
N PHE A 589 -24.16 1.25 -14.21
CA PHE A 589 -23.10 0.71 -15.04
C PHE A 589 -23.12 1.27 -16.45
N GLU A 590 -24.19 1.99 -16.82
CA GLU A 590 -24.28 2.73 -18.07
C GLU A 590 -23.99 4.23 -17.84
N ARG A 591 -23.13 4.56 -16.86
CA ARG A 591 -22.82 5.96 -16.49
C ARG A 591 -22.45 6.84 -17.68
N ASP A 592 -21.66 6.31 -18.60
CA ASP A 592 -21.23 7.03 -19.80
C ASP A 592 -22.38 7.31 -20.78
N LYS A 593 -23.48 6.53 -20.75
CA LYS A 593 -24.67 6.81 -21.57
C LYS A 593 -25.49 7.99 -21.03
N TYR A 594 -25.34 8.31 -19.75
CA TYR A 594 -26.10 9.37 -19.06
C TYR A 594 -25.26 10.59 -18.68
N ARG A 595 -23.96 10.62 -19.03
CA ARG A 595 -23.13 11.82 -18.94
C ARG A 595 -23.66 12.86 -19.94
N ILE A 596 -24.33 13.89 -19.41
CA ILE A 596 -24.77 15.08 -20.14
C ILE A 596 -23.62 16.07 -20.27
#